data_AF-A0A9Q3JVI1-F1
#
_entry.id   AF-A0A9Q3JVI1-F1
#
_cell.length_a   1.000
_cell.length_b   1.000
_cell.length_c   1.000
_cell.angle_alpha   90.00
_cell.angle_beta   90.00
_cell.angle_gamma   90.00
#
_symmetry.space_group_name_H-M   'P 1'
#
loop_
_entity.id
_entity.type
_entity.pdbx_description
1 polymer ?
#
loop_
_entity_poly.entity_id
_entity_poly.type
_entity_poly.pdbx_seq_one_letter_code
_entity_poly.pdbx_strand_id
1 'polypeptide(L)'
;MKTYAKHKQCGILLQILQQKYKRPELESQLEEPWLRDYKYNKFLLIDGLLYHREKHTSALKVVDRDHISLILDKCHDFPYIGHMSEDRTKERAARTAWWPKLEEVLSEYINTCER
;
A
#
# COMPACT_ATOMS: atom_id res chain seq x y z
N MET A 1 -8.02 12.60 -2.77
CA MET A 1 -7.76 11.74 -3.93
C MET A 1 -7.69 10.29 -3.44
N LYS A 2 -8.64 9.42 -3.81
CA LYS A 2 -8.68 8.01 -3.41
C LYS A 2 -7.75 7.21 -4.34
N THR A 3 -6.48 7.18 -4.01
CA THR A 3 -5.39 6.83 -4.93
C THR A 3 -5.32 5.36 -5.32
N TYR A 4 -6.02 4.46 -4.62
CA TYR A 4 -6.01 3.00 -4.80
C TYR A 4 -7.39 2.42 -5.21
N ALA A 5 -8.39 3.27 -5.46
CA ALA A 5 -9.75 2.83 -5.78
C ALA A 5 -9.87 2.11 -7.14
N LYS A 6 -8.85 2.22 -8.01
CA LYS A 6 -8.81 1.56 -9.31
C LYS A 6 -8.42 0.09 -9.22
N HIS A 7 -7.76 -0.33 -8.14
CA HIS A 7 -7.36 -1.72 -7.95
C HIS A 7 -8.54 -2.57 -7.47
N LYS A 8 -8.88 -3.63 -8.23
CA LYS A 8 -10.01 -4.53 -7.96
C LYS A 8 -10.08 -4.95 -6.47
N GLN A 9 -8.97 -5.41 -5.91
CA GLN A 9 -8.88 -5.88 -4.52
C GLN A 9 -9.19 -4.76 -3.50
N CYS A 10 -8.74 -3.55 -3.76
CA CYS A 10 -9.03 -2.39 -2.90
C CYS A 10 -10.50 -1.97 -3.00
N GLY A 11 -11.08 -2.00 -4.21
CA GLY A 11 -12.50 -1.75 -4.41
C GLY A 11 -13.38 -2.73 -3.63
N ILE A 12 -13.02 -4.02 -3.67
CA ILE A 12 -13.69 -5.07 -2.89
C ILE A 12 -13.55 -4.79 -1.38
N LEU A 13 -12.34 -4.51 -0.89
CA LEU A 13 -12.12 -4.18 0.52
C LEU A 13 -12.91 -2.95 0.98
N LEU A 14 -12.98 -1.90 0.16
CA LEU A 14 -13.80 -0.73 0.45
C LEU A 14 -15.28 -1.12 0.57
N GLN A 15 -15.80 -1.92 -0.36
CA GLN A 15 -17.19 -2.37 -0.29
C GLN A 15 -17.45 -3.23 0.95
N ILE A 16 -16.53 -4.13 1.31
CA ILE A 16 -16.65 -4.97 2.50
C ILE A 16 -16.64 -4.12 3.77
N LEU A 17 -15.68 -3.20 3.90
CA LEU A 17 -15.46 -2.42 5.13
C LEU A 17 -16.44 -1.24 5.28
N GLN A 18 -17.04 -0.75 4.20
CA GLN A 18 -18.09 0.28 4.24
C GLN A 18 -19.45 -0.30 4.63
N GLN A 19 -19.68 -1.58 4.38
CA GLN A 19 -20.96 -2.19 4.64
C GLN A 19 -21.11 -2.58 6.11
N LYS A 20 -22.31 -2.32 6.63
CA LYS A 20 -22.67 -2.66 8.02
C LYS A 20 -22.84 -4.17 8.23
N TYR A 21 -23.01 -4.93 7.14
CA TYR A 21 -23.27 -6.37 7.16
C TYR A 21 -22.22 -7.11 6.33
N LYS A 22 -21.82 -8.29 6.81
CA LYS A 22 -20.88 -9.15 6.08
C LYS A 22 -21.52 -9.67 4.80
N ARG A 23 -20.75 -9.63 3.71
CA ARG A 23 -21.10 -10.18 2.38
C ARG A 23 -20.09 -11.24 1.97
N PRO A 24 -20.37 -12.53 2.24
CA PRO A 24 -19.46 -13.63 1.89
C PRO A 24 -19.08 -13.68 0.41
N GLU A 25 -19.97 -13.21 -0.47
CA GLU A 25 -19.75 -13.13 -1.92
C GLU A 25 -18.69 -12.11 -2.34
N LEU A 26 -18.40 -11.11 -1.50
CA LEU A 26 -17.30 -10.16 -1.73
C LEU A 26 -15.99 -10.74 -1.22
N GLU A 27 -16.02 -11.47 -0.11
CA GLU A 27 -14.83 -12.11 0.47
C GLU A 27 -14.26 -13.17 -0.49
N SER A 28 -15.12 -13.90 -1.20
CA SER A 28 -14.68 -14.90 -2.20
C SER A 28 -14.00 -14.31 -3.43
N GLN A 29 -14.10 -12.99 -3.65
CA GLN A 29 -13.45 -12.28 -4.75
C GLN A 29 -12.08 -11.74 -4.35
N LEU A 30 -11.72 -11.78 -3.05
CA LEU A 30 -10.39 -11.42 -2.60
C LEU A 30 -9.39 -12.51 -2.98
N GLU A 31 -8.25 -12.09 -3.51
CA GLU A 31 -7.15 -12.97 -3.90
C GLU A 31 -6.03 -12.88 -2.86
N GLU A 32 -5.15 -13.88 -2.78
CA GLU A 32 -3.98 -13.83 -1.91
C GLU A 32 -3.00 -12.72 -2.37
N PRO A 33 -2.35 -11.97 -1.45
CA PRO A 33 -2.39 -12.08 0.02
C PRO A 33 -3.51 -11.27 0.70
N TRP A 34 -4.36 -10.59 -0.07
CA TRP A 34 -5.41 -9.70 0.45
C TRP A 34 -6.46 -10.46 1.27
N LEU A 35 -6.88 -11.63 0.79
CA LEU A 35 -7.83 -12.49 1.49
C LEU A 35 -7.32 -12.89 2.89
N ARG A 36 -6.09 -13.37 2.96
CA ARG A 36 -5.45 -13.75 4.22
C ARG A 36 -5.39 -12.58 5.19
N ASP A 37 -4.86 -11.44 4.74
CA ASP A 37 -4.68 -10.27 5.60
C ASP A 37 -6.03 -9.68 6.05
N TYR A 38 -7.06 -9.76 5.20
CA TYR A 38 -8.44 -9.44 5.57
C TYR A 38 -8.97 -10.37 6.67
N LYS A 39 -8.80 -11.70 6.53
CA LYS A 39 -9.22 -12.68 7.56
C LYS A 39 -8.52 -12.46 8.90
N TYR A 40 -7.29 -11.93 8.89
CA TYR A 40 -6.55 -11.56 10.10
C TYR A 40 -6.91 -10.17 10.66
N ASN A 41 -7.95 -9.50 10.14
CA ASN A 41 -8.36 -8.15 10.53
C ASN A 41 -7.22 -7.12 10.40
N LYS A 42 -6.36 -7.28 9.39
CA LYS A 42 -5.30 -6.32 9.12
C LYS A 42 -5.78 -5.08 8.38
N PHE A 43 -6.95 -5.09 7.74
CA PHE A 43 -7.46 -3.92 7.01
C PHE A 43 -8.41 -3.07 7.84
N LEU A 44 -8.32 -1.75 7.69
CA LEU A 44 -9.21 -0.78 8.31
C LEU A 44 -9.62 0.29 7.33
N LEU A 45 -10.82 0.80 7.53
CA LEU A 45 -11.34 1.94 6.82
C LEU A 45 -11.54 3.09 7.81
N ILE A 46 -10.80 4.19 7.61
CA ILE A 46 -10.88 5.40 8.44
C ILE A 46 -11.05 6.58 7.50
N ASP A 47 -12.12 7.37 7.65
CA ASP A 47 -12.44 8.52 6.80
C ASP A 47 -12.43 8.23 5.29
N GLY A 48 -12.84 7.00 4.92
CA GLY A 48 -12.84 6.54 3.53
C GLY A 48 -11.45 6.22 2.97
N LEU A 49 -10.42 6.20 3.83
CA LEU A 49 -9.06 5.77 3.54
C LEU A 49 -8.80 4.36 4.06
N LEU A 50 -8.22 3.51 3.22
CA LEU A 50 -7.89 2.12 3.53
C LEU A 50 -6.50 2.08 4.17
N TYR A 51 -6.42 1.40 5.31
CA TYR A 51 -5.20 1.18 6.07
C TYR A 51 -4.94 -0.30 6.25
N HIS A 52 -3.67 -0.67 6.37
CA HIS A 52 -3.21 -2.01 6.71
C HIS A 52 -2.43 -1.98 8.02
N ARG A 53 -2.74 -2.89 8.94
CA ARG A 53 -2.06 -3.06 10.23
C ARG A 53 -0.99 -4.13 10.13
N GLU A 54 0.23 -3.71 10.45
CA GLU A 54 1.32 -4.63 10.73
C GLU A 54 1.49 -4.92 12.23
N LYS A 55 2.19 -6.02 12.54
CA LYS A 55 2.28 -6.65 13.89
C LYS A 55 2.61 -5.70 15.05
N HIS A 56 3.27 -4.56 14.77
CA HIS A 56 3.77 -3.62 15.78
C HIS A 56 3.28 -2.18 15.57
N THR A 57 1.97 -1.98 15.39
CA THR A 57 1.24 -0.71 15.62
C THR A 57 1.31 0.42 14.58
N SER A 58 1.88 0.23 13.40
CA SER A 58 1.72 1.22 12.31
C SER A 58 0.59 0.81 11.37
N ALA A 59 -0.49 1.60 11.35
CA ALA A 59 -1.50 1.53 10.31
C ALA A 59 -0.94 2.23 9.07
N LEU A 60 -0.53 1.45 8.07
CA LEU A 60 0.04 1.94 6.83
C LEU A 60 -1.07 2.26 5.84
N LYS A 61 -0.96 3.37 5.12
CA LYS A 61 -1.95 3.72 4.11
C LYS A 61 -1.81 2.78 2.91
N VAL A 62 -2.90 2.14 2.50
CA VAL A 62 -2.90 1.38 1.24
C VAL A 62 -2.83 2.38 0.09
N VAL A 63 -1.88 2.19 -0.83
CA VAL A 63 -1.65 3.08 -1.97
C VAL A 63 -1.44 2.25 -3.22
N ASP A 64 -1.86 2.77 -4.37
CA ASP A 64 -1.64 2.08 -5.64
C ASP A 64 -0.15 2.07 -6.01
N ARG A 65 0.26 1.11 -6.85
CA ARG A 65 1.61 0.98 -7.38
C ARG A 65 2.09 2.28 -8.01
N ASP A 66 1.24 2.92 -8.82
CA ASP A 66 1.57 4.19 -9.49
C ASP A 66 1.86 5.32 -8.50
N HIS A 67 1.22 5.29 -7.33
CA HIS A 67 1.44 6.31 -6.29
C HIS A 67 2.67 6.00 -5.43
N ILE A 68 3.07 4.73 -5.34
CA ILE A 68 4.34 4.36 -4.70
C ILE A 68 5.49 4.94 -5.51
N SER A 69 5.45 4.83 -6.84
CA SER A 69 6.40 5.48 -7.74
C SER A 69 6.46 6.99 -7.52
N LEU A 70 5.32 7.68 -7.39
CA LEU A 70 5.30 9.11 -7.09
C LEU A 70 5.91 9.46 -5.72
N ILE A 71 5.69 8.63 -4.70
CA ILE A 71 6.30 8.82 -3.38
C ILE A 71 7.81 8.64 -3.47
N LEU A 72 8.27 7.65 -4.24
CA LEU A 72 9.68 7.38 -4.49
C LEU A 72 10.37 8.50 -5.26
N ASP A 73 9.78 8.93 -6.38
CA ASP A 73 10.23 10.05 -7.22
C ASP A 73 10.48 11.30 -6.37
N LYS A 74 9.48 11.69 -5.58
CA LYS A 74 9.59 12.80 -4.64
C LYS A 74 10.63 12.60 -3.54
N CYS A 75 11.01 11.38 -3.19
CA CYS A 75 12.04 11.12 -2.19
C CYS A 75 13.45 11.07 -2.80
N HIS A 76 13.56 10.71 -4.08
CA HIS A 76 14.82 10.57 -4.81
C HIS A 76 15.34 11.94 -5.31
N ASP A 77 14.44 12.81 -5.77
CA ASP A 77 14.78 14.10 -6.39
C ASP A 77 15.16 15.23 -5.41
N PHE A 78 15.34 14.95 -4.12
CA PHE A 78 15.77 15.99 -3.17
C PHE A 78 17.29 16.26 -3.31
N PRO A 79 17.72 17.44 -3.80
CA PRO A 79 19.12 17.75 -4.11
C PRO A 79 20.05 17.84 -2.88
N TYR A 80 19.54 17.63 -1.67
CA TYR A 80 20.29 17.66 -0.41
C TYR A 80 20.65 16.28 0.15
N ILE A 81 20.18 15.18 -0.46
CA ILE A 81 20.38 13.82 0.07
C ILE A 81 21.40 13.10 -0.82
N GLY A 82 22.66 13.54 -0.75
CA GLY A 82 23.74 12.96 -1.56
C GLY A 82 23.86 11.45 -1.35
N HIS A 83 23.81 10.67 -2.45
CA HIS A 83 24.18 9.25 -2.66
C HIS A 83 23.85 8.18 -1.58
N MET A 84 23.19 8.51 -0.47
CA MET A 84 22.79 7.63 0.63
C MET A 84 21.25 7.45 0.70
N SER A 85 20.57 7.62 -0.43
CA SER A 85 19.12 7.90 -0.48
C SER A 85 18.23 6.68 -0.75
N GLU A 86 18.72 5.63 -1.42
CA GLU A 86 17.86 4.51 -1.87
C GLU A 86 17.28 3.70 -0.70
N ASP A 87 18.13 3.17 0.19
CA ASP A 87 17.67 2.32 1.30
C ASP A 87 16.82 3.10 2.32
N ARG A 88 17.17 4.37 2.59
CA ARG A 88 16.36 5.25 3.45
C ARG A 88 15.02 5.61 2.81
N THR A 89 14.98 5.73 1.49
CA THR A 89 13.73 5.99 0.75
C THR A 89 12.84 4.75 0.77
N LYS A 90 13.40 3.55 0.58
CA LYS A 90 12.69 2.28 0.76
C LYS A 90 12.12 2.15 2.16
N GLU A 91 12.93 2.42 3.19
CA GLU A 91 12.51 2.35 4.59
C GLU A 91 11.38 3.34 4.89
N ARG A 92 11.48 4.58 4.41
CA ARG A 92 10.42 5.59 4.59
C ARG A 92 9.14 5.23 3.86
N ALA A 93 9.22 4.73 2.63
CA ALA A 93 8.05 4.27 1.89
C ALA A 93 7.39 3.09 2.60
N ALA A 94 8.15 2.08 3.03
CA ALA A 94 7.66 0.93 3.79
C ALA A 94 7.04 1.30 5.15
N ARG A 95 7.47 2.41 5.75
CA ARG A 95 6.91 2.94 7.00
C ARG A 95 5.67 3.81 6.83
N THR A 96 5.30 4.20 5.62
CA THR A 96 4.19 5.15 5.35
C THR A 96 3.09 4.54 4.49
N ALA A 97 3.45 3.64 3.58
CA ALA A 97 2.60 3.03 2.60
C ALA A 97 2.62 1.50 2.71
N TRP A 98 1.52 0.86 2.34
CA TRP A 98 1.45 -0.59 2.23
C TRP A 98 0.94 -1.02 0.87
N TRP A 99 1.59 -2.06 0.34
CA TRP A 99 1.16 -2.83 -0.83
C TRP A 99 1.69 -4.26 -0.72
N PRO A 100 1.01 -5.27 -1.27
CA PRO A 100 1.58 -6.61 -1.38
C PRO A 100 2.93 -6.57 -2.09
N LYS A 101 3.93 -7.27 -1.51
CA LYS A 101 5.30 -7.31 -2.08
C LYS A 101 5.89 -5.91 -2.30
N LEU A 102 5.59 -4.96 -1.41
CA LEU A 102 6.05 -3.58 -1.51
C LEU A 102 7.57 -3.51 -1.74
N GLU A 103 8.37 -4.27 -1.00
CA GLU A 103 9.83 -4.29 -1.19
C GLU A 103 10.28 -4.69 -2.60
N GLU A 104 9.59 -5.65 -3.24
CA GLU A 104 9.84 -6.04 -4.63
C GLU A 104 9.51 -4.87 -5.57
N VAL A 105 8.35 -4.22 -5.39
CA VAL A 105 7.92 -3.04 -6.17
C VAL A 105 8.90 -1.88 -6.04
N LEU A 106 9.36 -1.58 -4.82
CA LEU A 106 10.32 -0.52 -4.55
C LEU A 106 11.67 -0.83 -5.21
N SER A 107 12.10 -2.09 -5.15
CA SER A 107 13.37 -2.53 -5.75
C SER A 107 13.32 -2.50 -7.27
N GLU A 108 12.23 -2.93 -7.88
CA GLU A 108 12.00 -2.85 -9.32
C GLU A 108 12.02 -1.40 -9.81
N TYR A 109 11.34 -0.49 -9.11
CA TYR A 109 11.34 0.93 -9.45
C TYR A 109 12.73 1.55 -9.44
N ILE A 110 13.51 1.29 -8.38
CA ILE A 110 14.87 1.82 -8.26
C ILE A 110 15.78 1.24 -9.35
N ASN A 111 15.63 -0.04 -9.70
CA ASN A 111 16.38 -0.64 -10.80
C ASN A 111 16.01 -0.06 -12.17
N THR A 112 14.78 0.44 -12.35
CA THR A 112 14.35 1.12 -13.59
C THR A 112 14.74 2.60 -13.64
N CYS A 113 15.11 3.19 -12.50
CA CYS A 113 15.63 4.55 -12.45
C CYS A 113 17.10 4.48 -12.89
N GLU A 114 17.36 4.69 -14.19
CA GLU A 114 18.73 4.90 -14.67
C GLU A 114 19.34 6.08 -13.89
N ARG A 115 20.52 5.85 -13.31
CA ARG A 115 21.29 6.84 -12.55
C ARG A 115 21.71 8.05 -13.38
#